data_AF-A0A7S2W445-F1
#
_entry.id   AF-A0A7S2W445-F1
#
_cell.length_a   1.000
_cell.length_b   1.000
_cell.length_c   1.000
_cell.angle_alpha   90.00
_cell.angle_beta   90.00
_cell.angle_gamma   90.00
#
_symmetry.space_group_name_H-M   'P 1'
#
loop_
_entity.id
_entity.type
_entity.pdbx_description
1 polymer ?
#
loop_
_entity_poly.entity_id
_entity_poly.type
_entity_poly.pdbx_seq_one_letter_code
_entity_poly.pdbx_strand_id
1 'polypeptide(L)'
;VNRRNRILSFSCIFFTVWVVSFSSGGAGGFLGSKVILDGAVSARAHSGMMAMAAQGRKMAVTSWNIAAINNNPFEYWITFPQNPEYEIIMGNIESFLENPGANDIPVHQVFTDEMFTRLETRMEKIGWPSVRSYWENDFKNRNIVSQFMKDKELGSKRLASMPDRVTNTINVLGQADPVCRPTVINMYDGDLSTMNQWWDAWEKFMFNDPLSIFSKEGNLSLVPYQMLKPIKKAKYPAITEVSLFS
;
A
#
# COMPACT_ATOMS: atom_id res chain seq x y z
N VAL A 1 66.63 30.16 6.55
CA VAL A 1 66.84 29.00 5.65
C VAL A 1 65.47 28.62 5.08
N ASN A 2 65.21 29.07 3.86
CA ASN A 2 63.90 29.06 3.21
C ASN A 2 64.18 28.71 1.74
N ARG A 3 63.86 27.50 1.29
CA ARG A 3 64.02 27.10 -0.12
C ARG A 3 62.65 26.78 -0.71
N ARG A 4 62.12 27.75 -1.45
CA ARG A 4 61.08 27.55 -2.46
C ARG A 4 61.74 26.94 -3.70
N ASN A 5 61.36 25.72 -4.06
CA ASN A 5 61.65 25.16 -5.38
C ASN A 5 60.46 25.40 -6.31
N ARG A 6 60.75 26.07 -7.42
CA ARG A 6 59.89 26.24 -8.59
C ARG A 6 59.75 24.88 -9.29
N ILE A 7 58.53 24.49 -9.65
CA ILE A 7 58.28 23.45 -10.65
C ILE A 7 57.41 24.07 -11.74
N LEU A 8 57.82 23.78 -12.97
CA LEU A 8 57.35 24.33 -14.22
C LEU A 8 55.87 24.07 -14.49
N SER A 9 55.23 25.07 -15.08
CA SER A 9 53.94 24.97 -15.76
C SER A 9 54.02 23.97 -16.92
N PHE A 10 53.11 22.99 -16.91
CA PHE A 10 52.64 22.32 -18.12
C PHE A 10 51.15 22.60 -18.26
N SER A 11 50.80 23.42 -19.24
CA SER A 11 49.42 23.65 -19.66
C SER A 11 48.90 22.42 -20.41
N CYS A 12 48.04 21.64 -19.75
CA CYS A 12 47.12 20.74 -20.45
C CYS A 12 45.71 21.31 -20.31
N ILE A 13 45.24 21.92 -21.40
CA ILE A 13 43.86 22.36 -21.57
C ILE A 13 43.01 21.09 -21.73
N PHE A 14 42.37 20.64 -20.65
CA PHE A 14 41.24 19.71 -20.76
C PHE A 14 39.97 20.54 -20.95
N PHE A 15 39.52 20.64 -22.20
CA PHE A 15 38.14 21.03 -22.50
C PHE A 15 37.22 19.94 -21.97
N THR A 16 36.72 20.08 -20.74
CA THR A 16 35.57 19.31 -20.29
C THR A 16 34.33 19.98 -20.89
N VAL A 17 33.89 19.47 -22.04
CA VAL A 17 32.57 19.80 -22.57
C VAL A 17 31.55 19.22 -21.61
N TRP A 18 30.97 20.06 -20.76
CA TRP A 18 29.71 19.74 -20.09
C TRP A 18 28.62 19.69 -21.16
N VAL A 19 28.40 18.51 -21.73
CA VAL A 19 27.14 18.24 -22.42
C VAL A 19 26.08 18.16 -21.32
N VAL A 20 25.40 19.28 -21.08
CA VAL A 20 24.13 19.26 -20.36
C VAL A 20 23.13 18.59 -21.29
N SER A 21 23.04 17.26 -21.21
CA SER A 21 21.92 16.53 -21.78
C SER A 21 20.67 16.96 -21.02
N PHE A 22 19.89 17.87 -21.59
CA PHE A 22 18.48 17.99 -21.25
C PHE A 22 17.79 16.71 -21.71
N SER A 23 17.82 15.67 -20.89
CA SER A 23 16.81 14.63 -21.00
C SER A 23 15.47 15.28 -20.69
N SER A 24 14.50 15.11 -21.59
CA SER A 24 13.11 15.55 -21.40
C SER A 24 12.45 14.69 -20.31
N GLY A 25 12.91 14.86 -19.07
CA GLY A 25 12.29 14.31 -17.88
C GLY A 25 11.03 15.10 -17.57
N GLY A 26 9.87 14.53 -17.94
CA GLY A 26 8.56 15.05 -17.62
C GLY A 26 7.50 13.96 -17.76
N ALA A 27 6.29 14.21 -17.25
CA ALA A 27 5.18 13.25 -17.25
C ALA A 27 4.90 12.60 -18.63
N GLY A 28 5.28 13.25 -19.73
CA GLY A 28 5.19 12.70 -21.09
C GLY A 28 6.01 11.43 -21.32
N GLY A 29 7.15 11.25 -20.63
CA GLY A 29 7.93 10.00 -20.70
C GLY A 29 7.26 8.84 -19.95
N PHE A 30 6.47 9.14 -18.91
CA PHE A 30 5.78 8.13 -18.09
C PHE A 30 4.41 7.74 -18.65
N LEU A 31 3.76 8.64 -19.40
CA LEU A 31 2.40 8.46 -19.91
C LEU A 31 2.34 7.84 -21.32
N GLY A 32 3.48 7.42 -21.90
CA GLY A 32 3.55 6.64 -23.15
C GLY A 32 2.89 7.27 -24.38
N SER A 33 2.49 8.54 -24.29
CA SER A 33 1.74 9.27 -25.29
C SER A 33 2.49 10.55 -25.60
N LYS A 34 2.70 10.85 -26.89
CA LYS A 34 3.12 12.18 -27.32
C LYS A 34 2.03 13.14 -26.87
N VAL A 35 2.23 13.81 -25.74
CA VAL A 35 1.39 14.92 -25.32
C VAL A 35 1.60 16.02 -26.37
N ILE A 36 0.65 16.15 -27.30
CA ILE A 36 0.61 17.30 -28.18
C ILE A 36 0.14 18.46 -27.31
N LEU A 37 1.11 19.24 -26.83
CA LEU A 37 0.81 20.45 -26.08
C LEU A 37 0.08 21.42 -27.01
N ASP A 38 -1.04 21.96 -26.55
CA ASP A 38 -1.68 23.10 -27.20
C ASP A 38 -0.64 24.23 -27.36
N GLY A 39 -0.42 24.68 -28.59
CA GLY A 39 0.61 25.67 -28.91
C GLY A 39 0.43 27.00 -28.16
N ALA A 40 -0.81 27.39 -27.88
CA ALA A 40 -1.12 28.59 -27.10
C ALA A 40 -0.84 28.39 -25.60
N VAL A 41 -0.99 27.18 -25.08
CA VAL A 41 -0.63 26.84 -23.69
C VAL A 41 0.89 26.79 -23.53
N SER A 42 1.59 26.17 -24.48
CA SER A 42 3.05 26.09 -24.49
C SER A 42 3.71 27.48 -24.58
N ALA A 43 3.21 28.34 -25.48
CA ALA A 43 3.70 29.71 -25.60
C ALA A 43 3.50 30.52 -24.31
N ARG A 44 2.33 30.42 -23.67
CA ARG A 44 2.05 31.11 -22.40
C ARG A 44 2.92 30.61 -21.25
N ALA A 45 3.12 29.29 -21.15
CA ALA A 45 4.01 28.69 -20.16
C ALA A 45 5.46 29.17 -20.36
N HIS A 46 5.94 29.21 -21.60
CA HIS A 46 7.26 29.69 -21.93
C HIS A 46 7.44 31.18 -21.57
N SER A 47 6.51 32.05 -21.97
CA SER A 47 6.53 33.47 -21.60
C SER A 47 6.48 33.68 -20.08
N GLY A 48 5.68 32.89 -19.36
CA GLY A 48 5.61 32.93 -17.90
C GLY A 48 6.94 32.54 -17.24
N MET A 49 7.58 31.45 -17.70
CA MET A 49 8.89 31.04 -17.18
C MET A 49 9.99 32.07 -17.49
N MET A 50 9.99 32.67 -18.68
CA MET A 50 10.94 33.73 -19.05
C MET A 50 10.75 34.98 -18.18
N ALA A 51 9.51 35.37 -17.89
CA ALA A 51 9.22 36.48 -16.98
C ALA A 51 9.67 36.18 -15.53
N MET A 52 9.50 34.94 -15.06
CA MET A 52 9.97 34.50 -13.75
C MET A 52 11.50 34.52 -13.66
N ALA A 53 12.18 34.04 -14.70
CA ALA A 53 13.64 34.05 -14.80
C ALA A 53 14.20 35.49 -14.86
N ALA A 54 13.58 36.37 -15.66
CA ALA A 54 13.97 37.77 -15.78
C ALA A 54 13.84 38.55 -14.46
N GLN A 55 12.92 38.12 -13.59
CA GLN A 55 12.74 38.71 -12.26
C GLN A 55 13.61 38.02 -11.18
N GLY A 56 14.53 37.14 -11.56
CA GLY A 56 15.41 36.43 -10.64
C GLY A 56 14.67 35.49 -9.68
N ARG A 57 13.40 35.17 -9.95
CA ARG A 57 12.61 34.29 -9.08
C ARG A 57 13.10 32.86 -9.24
N LYS A 58 13.58 32.27 -8.15
CA LYS A 58 14.01 30.87 -8.13
C LYS A 58 12.78 29.98 -8.00
N MET A 59 12.65 28.98 -8.86
CA MET A 59 11.64 27.95 -8.71
C MET A 59 12.06 27.03 -7.55
N ALA A 60 11.28 27.01 -6.48
CA ALA A 60 11.42 26.02 -5.41
C ALA A 60 10.50 24.84 -5.73
N VAL A 61 11.08 23.71 -6.11
CA VAL A 61 10.34 22.46 -6.30
C VAL A 61 10.61 21.58 -5.10
N THR A 62 9.55 21.19 -4.41
CA THR A 62 9.58 20.07 -3.46
C THR A 62 8.88 18.90 -4.11
N SER A 63 9.57 17.76 -4.15
CA SER A 63 8.97 16.47 -4.38
C SER A 63 8.96 15.76 -3.04
N TRP A 64 7.79 15.37 -2.56
CA TRP A 64 7.64 14.59 -1.35
C TRP A 64 7.02 13.24 -1.71
N ASN A 65 7.67 12.16 -1.29
CA ASN A 65 7.02 10.86 -1.24
C ASN A 65 5.99 10.88 -0.11
N ILE A 66 4.75 11.22 -0.45
CA ILE A 66 3.61 10.99 0.44
C ILE A 66 3.54 9.47 0.57
N ALA A 67 3.80 8.97 1.79
CA ALA A 67 3.97 7.56 2.11
C ALA A 67 3.01 6.63 1.36
N ALA A 68 3.44 5.39 1.14
CA ALA A 68 2.59 4.36 0.55
C ALA A 68 1.22 4.34 1.28
N ILE A 69 0.14 4.13 0.52
CA ILE A 69 -1.20 3.88 1.09
C ILE A 69 -1.15 2.73 2.11
N ASN A 70 -0.13 1.87 2.01
CA ASN A 70 0.13 0.82 2.96
C ASN A 70 1.00 1.30 4.12
N ASN A 71 0.43 1.23 5.33
CA ASN A 71 1.10 1.47 6.61
C ASN A 71 1.33 0.16 7.39
N ASN A 72 1.28 -0.99 6.72
CA ASN A 72 1.61 -2.29 7.32
C ASN A 72 3.10 -2.33 7.72
N PRO A 73 3.42 -2.44 9.01
CA PRO A 73 4.81 -2.46 9.49
C PRO A 73 5.61 -3.64 8.93
N PHE A 74 4.95 -4.75 8.55
CA PHE A 74 5.59 -5.95 8.02
C PHE A 74 6.07 -5.80 6.57
N GLU A 75 5.59 -4.81 5.81
CA GLU A 75 6.10 -4.53 4.45
C GLU A 75 7.34 -3.63 4.48
N TYR A 76 7.40 -2.70 5.43
CA TYR A 76 8.46 -1.69 5.53
C TYR A 76 8.99 -1.62 6.96
N TRP A 77 9.77 -2.63 7.35
CA TRP A 77 10.43 -2.65 8.66
C TRP A 77 11.36 -1.44 8.80
N ILE A 78 11.04 -0.57 9.75
CA ILE A 78 11.87 0.55 10.20
C ILE A 78 12.37 0.28 11.61
N THR A 79 13.64 0.59 11.90
CA THR A 79 14.21 0.38 13.22
C THR A 79 14.07 1.64 14.07
N PHE A 80 13.70 1.48 15.34
CA PHE A 80 13.59 2.56 16.30
C PHE A 80 14.53 2.30 17.48
N PRO A 81 15.68 2.97 17.57
CA PRO A 81 16.63 2.76 18.67
C PRO A 81 16.01 2.95 20.06
N GLN A 82 14.96 3.76 20.16
CA GLN A 82 14.24 4.06 21.40
C GLN A 82 13.15 3.03 21.74
N ASN A 83 12.87 2.05 20.86
CA ASN A 83 11.87 1.01 21.08
C ASN A 83 12.42 -0.38 20.68
N PRO A 84 13.24 -0.99 21.54
CA PRO A 84 13.81 -2.32 21.27
C PRO A 84 12.75 -3.44 21.23
N GLU A 85 11.60 -3.26 21.88
CA GLU A 85 10.52 -4.24 21.87
C GLU A 85 9.90 -4.40 20.48
N TYR A 86 9.78 -3.31 19.73
CA TYR A 86 9.34 -3.34 18.35
C TYR A 86 10.23 -4.24 17.49
N GLU A 87 11.55 -4.12 17.63
CA GLU A 87 12.52 -4.94 16.89
C GLU A 87 12.35 -6.44 17.21
N ILE A 88 12.12 -6.76 18.49
CA ILE A 88 11.86 -8.12 18.93
C ILE A 88 10.58 -8.67 18.29
N ILE A 89 9.49 -7.89 18.27
CA ILE A 89 8.24 -8.29 17.63
C ILE A 89 8.45 -8.59 16.14
N MET A 90 9.13 -7.69 15.43
CA MET A 90 9.39 -7.83 14.00
C MET A 90 10.25 -9.07 13.69
N GLY A 91 11.33 -9.28 14.46
CA GLY A 91 12.18 -10.46 14.32
C GLY A 91 11.47 -11.77 14.68
N ASN A 92 10.59 -11.76 15.68
CA ASN A 92 9.77 -12.92 16.03
C ASN A 92 8.78 -13.29 14.92
N ILE A 93 8.17 -12.28 14.28
CA ILE A 93 7.22 -12.48 13.18
C ILE A 93 7.94 -13.01 11.95
N GLU A 94 9.09 -12.43 11.58
CA GLU A 94 9.93 -12.96 10.49
C GLU A 94 10.33 -14.41 10.77
N SER A 95 10.82 -14.69 11.98
CA SER A 95 11.23 -16.04 12.38
C SER A 95 10.08 -17.05 12.29
N PHE A 96 8.87 -16.65 12.71
CA PHE A 96 7.67 -17.47 12.60
C PHE A 96 7.27 -17.71 11.15
N LEU A 97 7.29 -16.67 10.29
CA LEU A 97 6.96 -16.82 8.87
C LEU A 97 7.98 -17.69 8.13
N GLU A 98 9.26 -17.64 8.50
CA GLU A 98 10.27 -18.49 7.89
C GLU A 98 10.24 -19.92 8.40
N ASN A 99 10.08 -20.12 9.72
CA ASN A 99 10.15 -21.42 10.36
C ASN A 99 8.96 -21.63 11.31
N PRO A 100 7.73 -21.79 10.78
CA PRO A 100 6.53 -21.85 11.61
C PRO A 100 6.42 -23.16 12.43
N GLY A 101 7.11 -24.23 11.99
CA GLY A 101 7.17 -25.50 12.72
C GLY A 101 5.79 -26.08 13.01
N ALA A 102 5.55 -26.51 14.26
CA ALA A 102 4.27 -27.06 14.69
C ALA A 102 3.12 -26.03 14.73
N ASN A 103 3.44 -24.74 14.64
CA ASN A 103 2.45 -23.67 14.63
C ASN A 103 1.93 -23.35 13.21
N ASP A 104 2.45 -24.02 12.17
CA ASP A 104 1.90 -23.96 10.81
C ASP A 104 0.64 -24.83 10.68
N ILE A 105 -0.41 -24.40 11.39
CA ILE A 105 -1.66 -25.14 11.51
C ILE A 105 -2.62 -24.81 10.34
N PRO A 106 -3.63 -25.65 10.09
CA PRO A 106 -4.68 -25.35 9.13
C PRO A 106 -5.44 -24.05 9.44
N VAL A 107 -5.85 -23.31 8.39
CA VAL A 107 -6.58 -22.03 8.50
C VAL A 107 -7.82 -22.15 9.38
N HIS A 108 -8.57 -23.26 9.31
CA HIS A 108 -9.78 -23.46 10.11
C HIS A 108 -9.55 -23.49 11.62
N GLN A 109 -8.30 -23.65 12.08
CA GLN A 109 -7.95 -23.56 13.49
C GLN A 109 -7.78 -22.12 13.98
N VAL A 110 -7.57 -21.16 13.06
CA VAL A 110 -7.45 -19.73 13.34
C VAL A 110 -8.73 -18.99 12.97
N PHE A 111 -9.22 -19.20 11.74
CA PHE A 111 -10.48 -18.67 11.24
C PHE A 111 -11.49 -19.81 11.16
N THR A 112 -12.29 -20.00 12.21
CA THR A 112 -13.09 -21.21 12.40
C THR A 112 -14.28 -21.32 11.45
N ASP A 113 -14.85 -22.52 11.31
CA ASP A 113 -16.08 -22.74 10.53
C ASP A 113 -17.26 -21.88 11.05
N GLU A 114 -17.29 -21.59 12.35
CA GLU A 114 -18.27 -20.69 12.96
C GLU A 114 -18.06 -19.25 12.47
N MET A 115 -16.81 -18.75 12.50
CA MET A 115 -16.47 -17.42 11.99
C MET A 115 -16.79 -17.29 10.50
N PHE A 116 -16.44 -18.32 9.71
CA PHE A 116 -16.79 -18.38 8.28
C PHE A 116 -18.31 -18.32 8.08
N THR A 117 -19.08 -19.10 8.84
CA THR A 117 -20.55 -19.14 8.72
C THR A 117 -21.19 -17.81 9.12
N ARG A 118 -20.67 -17.14 10.16
CA ARG A 118 -21.07 -15.77 10.54
C ARG A 118 -20.80 -14.79 9.41
N LEU A 119 -19.59 -14.81 8.84
CA LEU A 119 -19.20 -13.95 7.73
C LEU A 119 -20.07 -14.19 6.49
N GLU A 120 -20.28 -15.44 6.10
CA GLU A 120 -21.12 -15.79 4.95
C GLU A 120 -22.55 -15.28 5.14
N THR A 121 -23.14 -15.48 6.32
CA THR A 121 -24.49 -14.97 6.64
C THR A 121 -24.57 -13.46 6.45
N ARG A 122 -23.52 -12.71 6.80
CA ARG A 122 -23.44 -11.26 6.59
C ARG A 122 -23.32 -10.92 5.11
N MET A 123 -22.47 -11.63 4.39
CA MET A 123 -22.27 -11.47 2.94
C MET A 123 -23.55 -11.74 2.15
N GLU A 124 -24.29 -12.80 2.48
CA GLU A 124 -25.56 -13.13 1.84
C GLU A 124 -26.61 -12.04 2.05
N LYS A 125 -26.73 -11.50 3.27
CA LYS A 125 -27.67 -10.41 3.59
C LYS A 125 -27.42 -9.15 2.77
N ILE A 126 -26.18 -8.89 2.36
CA ILE A 126 -25.80 -7.74 1.51
C ILE A 126 -25.77 -8.09 0.02
N GLY A 127 -26.18 -9.31 -0.36
CA GLY A 127 -26.29 -9.77 -1.74
C GLY A 127 -24.97 -10.19 -2.37
N TRP A 128 -23.95 -10.53 -1.57
CA TRP A 128 -22.68 -11.06 -2.10
C TRP A 128 -22.79 -12.57 -2.35
N PRO A 129 -22.20 -13.08 -3.44
CA PRO A 129 -22.19 -14.51 -3.72
C PRO A 129 -21.51 -15.31 -2.60
N SER A 130 -22.05 -16.48 -2.30
CA SER A 130 -21.40 -17.45 -1.41
C SER A 130 -20.05 -17.89 -1.97
N VAL A 131 -19.07 -18.02 -1.06
CA VAL A 131 -17.74 -18.55 -1.34
C VAL A 131 -17.48 -19.86 -0.59
N ARG A 132 -18.53 -20.50 -0.06
CA ARG A 132 -18.42 -21.72 0.75
C ARG A 132 -17.71 -22.87 0.04
N SER A 133 -17.92 -23.03 -1.26
CA SER A 133 -17.22 -24.07 -2.02
C SER A 133 -15.70 -23.92 -1.93
N TYR A 134 -15.17 -22.69 -1.92
CA TYR A 134 -13.73 -22.45 -1.75
C TYR A 134 -13.25 -22.70 -0.32
N TRP A 135 -14.09 -22.38 0.66
CA TRP A 135 -13.81 -22.66 2.07
C TRP A 135 -13.69 -24.17 2.31
N GLU A 136 -14.72 -24.93 1.93
CA GLU A 136 -14.83 -26.36 2.22
C GLU A 136 -13.80 -27.21 1.48
N ASN A 137 -13.55 -26.88 0.21
CA ASN A 137 -12.72 -27.72 -0.66
C ASN A 137 -11.24 -27.35 -0.65
N ASP A 138 -10.88 -26.17 -0.13
CA ASP A 138 -9.51 -25.67 -0.26
C ASP A 138 -9.06 -24.89 0.99
N PHE A 139 -9.53 -23.63 1.15
CA PHE A 139 -8.91 -22.68 2.05
C PHE A 139 -8.83 -23.13 3.50
N LYS A 140 -9.86 -23.81 4.01
CA LYS A 140 -9.91 -24.18 5.42
C LYS A 140 -8.81 -25.17 5.83
N ASN A 141 -8.39 -26.02 4.89
CA ASN A 141 -7.42 -27.09 5.12
C ASN A 141 -5.98 -26.66 4.82
N ARG A 142 -5.76 -25.48 4.25
CA ARG A 142 -4.42 -24.95 3.98
C ARG A 142 -3.73 -24.61 5.30
N ASN A 143 -2.44 -24.88 5.40
CA ASN A 143 -1.61 -24.37 6.48
C ASN A 143 -1.41 -22.85 6.37
N ILE A 144 -1.54 -22.14 7.49
CA ILE A 144 -1.59 -20.68 7.55
C ILE A 144 -0.36 -19.99 6.95
N VAL A 145 0.85 -20.51 7.16
CA VAL A 145 2.07 -19.90 6.64
C VAL A 145 2.47 -20.53 5.32
N SER A 146 2.73 -21.85 5.29
CA SER A 146 3.36 -22.50 4.13
C SER A 146 2.47 -22.57 2.90
N GLN A 147 1.14 -22.62 3.06
CA GLN A 147 0.19 -22.83 1.96
C GLN A 147 -0.78 -21.67 1.74
N PHE A 148 -1.02 -20.82 2.74
CA PHE A 148 -1.86 -19.64 2.60
C PHE A 148 -1.03 -18.35 2.42
N MET A 149 -0.22 -17.96 3.41
CA MET A 149 0.57 -16.72 3.33
C MET A 149 1.66 -16.76 2.25
N LYS A 150 2.33 -17.90 2.06
CA LYS A 150 3.40 -18.08 1.06
C LYS A 150 2.88 -18.46 -0.34
N ASP A 151 1.56 -18.51 -0.55
CA ASP A 151 0.98 -18.74 -1.88
C ASP A 151 1.20 -17.54 -2.81
N LYS A 152 2.04 -17.76 -3.83
CA LYS A 152 2.37 -16.76 -4.83
C LYS A 152 1.17 -16.34 -5.67
N GLU A 153 0.21 -17.22 -5.92
CA GLU A 153 -0.98 -16.90 -6.68
C GLU A 153 -1.90 -15.96 -5.90
N LEU A 154 -2.17 -16.23 -4.63
CA LEU A 154 -2.98 -15.34 -3.78
C LEU A 154 -2.36 -13.94 -3.69
N GLY A 155 -1.04 -13.86 -3.52
CA GLY A 155 -0.29 -12.60 -3.56
C GLY A 155 -0.41 -11.88 -4.90
N SER A 156 -0.25 -12.59 -6.02
CA SER A 156 -0.29 -12.03 -7.38
C SER A 156 -1.66 -11.45 -7.75
N LYS A 157 -2.74 -12.03 -7.22
CA LYS A 157 -4.13 -11.62 -7.50
C LYS A 157 -4.55 -10.38 -6.69
N ARG A 158 -3.69 -9.87 -5.79
CA ARG A 158 -3.95 -8.71 -4.89
C ARG A 158 -5.27 -8.82 -4.11
N LEU A 159 -5.72 -10.04 -3.85
CA LEU A 159 -7.00 -10.31 -3.20
C LEU A 159 -6.99 -9.81 -1.75
N ALA A 160 -5.84 -9.93 -1.06
CA ALA A 160 -5.67 -9.43 0.30
C ALA A 160 -5.33 -7.92 0.34
N SER A 161 -4.49 -7.43 -0.59
CA SER A 161 -4.00 -6.05 -0.54
C SER A 161 -5.04 -4.99 -0.97
N MET A 162 -6.04 -5.35 -1.78
CA MET A 162 -7.08 -4.40 -2.18
C MET A 162 -8.02 -4.02 -1.02
N PRO A 163 -8.61 -4.97 -0.26
CA PRO A 163 -9.34 -4.65 0.96
C PRO A 163 -8.48 -3.90 1.97
N ASP A 164 -7.22 -4.29 2.13
CA ASP A 164 -6.28 -3.64 3.04
C ASP A 164 -6.10 -2.15 2.75
N ARG A 165 -5.80 -1.79 1.49
CA ARG A 165 -5.65 -0.40 1.06
C ARG A 165 -6.87 0.50 1.31
N VAL A 166 -8.05 -0.10 1.37
CA VAL A 166 -9.31 0.63 1.55
C VAL A 166 -9.72 0.72 3.02
N THR A 167 -9.45 -0.34 3.79
CA THR A 167 -10.04 -0.50 5.11
C THR A 167 -9.03 -0.39 6.25
N ASN A 168 -7.72 -0.45 6.01
CA ASN A 168 -6.74 -0.52 7.10
C ASN A 168 -6.75 0.72 8.01
N THR A 169 -6.81 1.92 7.41
CA THR A 169 -6.87 3.19 8.14
C THR A 169 -7.74 4.17 7.36
N ILE A 170 -8.84 4.62 7.97
CA ILE A 170 -9.87 5.44 7.32
C ILE A 170 -9.92 6.80 8.01
N ASN A 171 -9.65 7.86 7.24
CA ASN A 171 -9.84 9.23 7.71
C ASN A 171 -11.34 9.55 7.77
N VAL A 172 -11.81 10.00 8.93
CA VAL A 172 -13.23 10.31 9.18
C VAL A 172 -13.42 11.81 9.32
N LEU A 173 -14.48 12.33 8.71
CA LEU A 173 -14.84 13.75 8.78
C LEU A 173 -15.09 14.19 10.22
N GLY A 174 -14.48 15.33 10.60
CA GLY A 174 -14.64 15.92 11.92
C GLY A 174 -13.86 15.21 13.04
N GLN A 175 -13.03 14.21 12.72
CA GLN A 175 -12.14 13.56 13.66
C GLN A 175 -10.68 13.91 13.34
N ALA A 176 -9.88 14.11 14.37
CA ALA A 176 -8.44 14.36 14.22
C ALA A 176 -7.70 13.05 13.90
N ASP A 177 -8.10 11.97 14.58
CA ASP A 177 -7.50 10.65 14.42
C ASP A 177 -8.31 9.80 13.44
N PRO A 178 -7.65 8.97 12.62
CA PRO A 178 -8.33 8.03 11.74
C PRO A 178 -8.90 6.85 12.53
N VAL A 179 -9.89 6.19 11.93
CA VAL A 179 -10.37 4.89 12.44
C VAL A 179 -9.51 3.78 11.82
N CYS A 180 -8.96 2.93 12.68
CA CYS A 180 -8.13 1.79 12.29
C CYS A 180 -8.93 0.49 12.28
N ARG A 181 -8.70 -0.37 11.28
CA ARG A 181 -9.29 -1.71 11.27
C ARG A 181 -8.71 -2.54 12.43
N PRO A 182 -9.49 -3.39 13.10
CA PRO A 182 -8.98 -4.30 14.13
C PRO A 182 -7.93 -5.28 13.58
N THR A 183 -6.65 -4.95 13.74
CA THR A 183 -5.50 -5.76 13.32
C THR A 183 -4.20 -5.22 13.94
N VAL A 184 -3.18 -6.07 14.01
CA VAL A 184 -1.85 -5.74 14.57
C VAL A 184 -0.96 -4.92 13.62
N ILE A 185 -1.42 -4.67 12.39
CA ILE A 185 -0.63 -3.99 11.34
C ILE A 185 -0.92 -2.48 11.22
N ASN A 186 -1.63 -1.90 12.18
CA ASN A 186 -1.93 -0.48 12.22
C ASN A 186 -2.04 0.00 13.68
N MET A 187 -2.44 1.25 13.89
CA MET A 187 -2.61 1.85 15.22
C MET A 187 -4.02 1.59 15.78
N TYR A 188 -4.52 0.36 15.70
CA TYR A 188 -5.78 -0.02 16.35
C TYR A 188 -5.61 0.04 17.86
N ASP A 189 -6.51 0.75 18.53
CA ASP A 189 -6.46 1.06 19.95
C ASP A 189 -7.31 0.11 20.82
N GLY A 190 -8.05 -0.80 20.19
CA GLY A 190 -8.88 -1.79 20.88
C GLY A 190 -8.13 -3.07 21.28
N ASP A 191 -8.86 -3.95 21.97
CA ASP A 191 -8.32 -5.20 22.51
C ASP A 191 -8.28 -6.32 21.46
N LEU A 192 -7.09 -6.86 21.22
CA LEU A 192 -6.80 -7.98 20.31
C LEU A 192 -6.28 -9.22 21.06
N SER A 193 -6.39 -9.27 22.39
CA SER A 193 -5.76 -10.31 23.23
C SER A 193 -6.36 -11.71 23.04
N THR A 194 -7.58 -11.81 22.52
CA THR A 194 -8.22 -13.08 22.17
C THR A 194 -8.81 -13.08 20.77
N MET A 195 -8.91 -14.27 20.18
CA MET A 195 -9.49 -14.50 18.86
C MET A 195 -10.95 -14.00 18.77
N ASN A 196 -11.74 -14.20 19.84
CA ASN A 196 -13.13 -13.75 19.88
C ASN A 196 -13.25 -12.22 19.92
N GLN A 197 -12.44 -11.54 20.76
CA GLN A 197 -12.44 -10.08 20.83
C GLN A 197 -12.04 -9.45 19.50
N TRP A 198 -10.97 -9.96 18.88
CA TRP A 198 -10.56 -9.52 17.55
C TRP A 198 -11.68 -9.72 16.52
N TRP A 199 -12.27 -10.91 16.46
CA TRP A 199 -13.30 -11.23 15.48
C TRP A 199 -14.56 -10.39 15.64
N ASP A 200 -15.05 -10.22 16.87
CA ASP A 200 -16.23 -9.40 17.15
C ASP A 200 -15.97 -7.92 16.82
N ALA A 201 -14.78 -7.40 17.15
CA ALA A 201 -14.37 -6.05 16.78
C ALA A 201 -14.30 -5.90 15.25
N TRP A 202 -13.68 -6.85 14.55
CA TRP A 202 -13.54 -6.82 13.10
C TRP A 202 -14.89 -6.88 12.39
N GLU A 203 -15.80 -7.75 12.81
CA GLU A 203 -17.15 -7.84 12.23
C GLU A 203 -17.94 -6.55 12.46
N LYS A 204 -17.89 -5.99 13.68
CA LYS A 204 -18.54 -4.73 14.01
C LYS A 204 -18.01 -3.60 13.13
N PHE A 205 -16.68 -3.47 13.05
CA PHE A 205 -16.04 -2.48 12.18
C PHE A 205 -16.50 -2.65 10.74
N MET A 206 -16.42 -3.86 10.16
CA MET A 206 -16.68 -4.07 8.74
C MET A 206 -18.14 -3.86 8.33
N PHE A 207 -19.10 -4.25 9.17
CA PHE A 207 -20.51 -4.37 8.79
C PHE A 207 -21.47 -3.45 9.55
N ASN A 208 -21.11 -2.96 10.74
CA ASN A 208 -22.07 -2.27 11.61
C ASN A 208 -21.76 -0.78 11.78
N ASP A 209 -20.49 -0.38 11.79
CA ASP A 209 -20.09 0.98 12.19
C ASP A 209 -20.02 1.93 10.96
N PRO A 210 -21.00 2.82 10.74
CA PRO A 210 -20.96 3.76 9.63
C PRO A 210 -19.91 4.84 9.88
N LEU A 211 -19.10 5.11 8.86
CA LEU A 211 -18.05 6.12 8.88
C LEU A 211 -18.40 7.26 7.93
N SER A 212 -18.30 8.49 8.44
CA SER A 212 -18.48 9.70 7.63
C SER A 212 -17.18 10.03 6.90
N ILE A 213 -17.14 9.87 5.59
CA ILE A 213 -15.94 10.06 4.76
C ILE A 213 -16.16 11.12 3.68
N PHE A 214 -15.06 11.73 3.23
CA PHE A 214 -15.06 12.63 2.08
C PHE A 214 -14.91 11.84 0.77
N SER A 215 -15.86 11.97 -0.15
CA SER A 215 -15.79 11.47 -1.52
C SER A 215 -15.78 12.63 -2.52
N LYS A 216 -15.45 12.33 -3.78
CA LYS A 216 -15.60 13.26 -4.90
C LYS A 216 -17.05 13.73 -5.10
N GLU A 217 -18.02 12.90 -4.71
CA GLU A 217 -19.45 13.25 -4.75
C GLU A 217 -19.93 14.00 -3.49
N GLY A 218 -19.04 14.32 -2.55
CA GLY A 218 -19.36 14.98 -1.29
C GLY A 218 -19.18 14.07 -0.07
N ASN A 219 -19.81 14.45 1.03
CA ASN A 219 -19.72 13.70 2.29
C ASN A 219 -20.64 12.48 2.22
N LEU A 220 -20.08 11.29 2.44
CA LEU A 220 -20.82 10.03 2.45
C LEU A 220 -20.72 9.38 3.83
N SER A 221 -21.78 8.68 4.24
CA SER A 221 -21.77 7.82 5.42
C SER A 221 -21.83 6.37 4.95
N LEU A 222 -20.73 5.64 5.08
CA LEU A 222 -20.58 4.27 4.59
C LEU A 222 -20.01 3.36 5.67
N VAL A 223 -20.49 2.13 5.74
CA VAL A 223 -19.79 1.07 6.48
C VAL A 223 -18.62 0.53 5.64
N PRO A 224 -17.52 0.05 6.23
CA PRO A 224 -16.30 -0.29 5.51
C PRO A 224 -16.48 -1.29 4.35
N TYR A 225 -17.37 -2.28 4.45
CA TYR A 225 -17.58 -3.20 3.33
C TYR A 225 -18.11 -2.48 2.06
N GLN A 226 -18.86 -1.38 2.21
CA GLN A 226 -19.39 -0.61 1.09
C GLN A 226 -18.29 0.19 0.37
N MET A 227 -17.14 0.39 1.02
CA MET A 227 -15.99 1.06 0.42
C MET A 227 -15.20 0.10 -0.50
N LEU A 228 -15.40 -1.21 -0.35
CA LEU A 228 -14.74 -2.23 -1.17
C LEU A 228 -15.25 -2.19 -2.61
N LYS A 229 -14.31 -2.07 -3.55
CA LYS A 229 -14.62 -2.02 -4.98
C LYS A 229 -14.42 -3.40 -5.61
N PRO A 230 -15.30 -3.82 -6.54
CA PRO A 230 -15.06 -5.01 -7.33
C PRO A 230 -13.70 -4.95 -8.02
N ILE A 231 -12.95 -6.05 -7.90
CA ILE A 231 -11.66 -6.18 -8.58
C ILE A 231 -11.94 -6.38 -10.07
N LYS A 232 -11.56 -5.37 -10.88
CA LYS A 232 -11.74 -5.44 -12.34
C LYS A 232 -10.80 -6.50 -12.93
N LYS A 233 -11.36 -7.55 -13.54
CA LYS A 233 -10.63 -8.65 -14.20
C LYS A 233 -9.56 -8.15 -15.18
N ALA A 234 -9.86 -7.11 -15.97
CA ALA A 234 -8.92 -6.51 -16.92
C ALA A 234 -7.62 -5.98 -16.30
N LYS A 235 -7.61 -5.65 -14.99
CA LYS A 235 -6.41 -5.20 -14.28
C LYS A 235 -5.60 -6.34 -13.67
N TYR A 236 -6.18 -7.54 -13.57
CA TYR A 236 -5.58 -8.68 -12.88
C TYR A 236 -5.83 -9.95 -13.72
N PRO A 237 -5.08 -10.14 -14.82
CA PRO A 237 -5.28 -11.26 -15.73
C PRO A 237 -5.02 -12.62 -15.06
N ALA A 238 -4.30 -12.65 -13.93
CA ALA A 238 -4.13 -13.85 -13.10
C ALA A 238 -5.45 -14.34 -12.45
N ILE A 239 -6.48 -13.49 -12.40
CA ILE A 239 -7.85 -13.90 -12.06
C ILE A 239 -8.49 -14.47 -13.34
N THR A 240 -7.99 -15.62 -13.81
CA THR A 240 -8.62 -16.41 -14.89
C THR A 240 -9.66 -17.35 -14.30
N GLU A 241 -10.67 -17.74 -15.10
CA GLU A 241 -11.62 -18.81 -14.71
C GLU A 241 -10.88 -20.09 -14.31
N VAL A 242 -9.73 -20.38 -14.91
CA VAL A 242 -8.99 -21.65 -14.72
C VAL A 242 -8.18 -21.71 -13.42
N SER A 243 -7.79 -20.59 -12.80
CA SER A 243 -6.99 -20.60 -11.55
C SER A 243 -7.82 -20.76 -10.27
N LEU A 244 -9.10 -21.09 -10.43
CA LEU A 244 -10.00 -21.56 -9.36
C LEU A 244 -10.45 -23.01 -9.62
N PHE A 245 -9.89 -23.66 -10.66
CA PHE A 245 -10.20 -25.02 -11.09
C PHE A 245 -8.92 -25.81 -11.37
N SER A 246 -8.15 -26.11 -10.34
CA SER A 246 -7.23 -27.25 -10.29
C SER A 246 -6.84 -27.53 -8.86
#